data_AF-A0AB94IAF9-F1
#
_entry.id   AF-A0AB94IAF9-F1
#
_cell.length_a   1.000
_cell.length_b   1.000
_cell.length_c   1.000
_cell.angle_alpha   90.00
_cell.angle_beta   90.00
_cell.angle_gamma   90.00
#
_symmetry.space_group_name_H-M   'P 1'
#
loop_
_entity.id
_entity.type
_entity.pdbx_description
1 polymer ?
#
loop_
_entity_poly.entity_id
_entity_poly.type
_entity_poly.pdbx_seq_one_letter_code
_entity_poly.pdbx_strand_id
1 'polypeptide(L)'
;MHYPAKVTKLISKKLILLIISFCFVIVLACLYMVYSTHNHRQLTQSENITMDYTIYPSTIPQHQLLRIDEAQKLYESAFDDQVFYGVRDPDSLVTLIKHAWQWDKNVMFYYYRILHCKDLYDEDGKDEWITMSFDTFMRKYRHQLVDSVGNPLVEPIVFKNQEMRNYLWEQFADLKYPKFAYEKGFAIGHCGYDEKGMALSCPNAKLESSIKYLNYAIEGGYHCYEDKWIALIKMMWSIFNALSR
;
A
#
# COMPACT_ATOMS: atom_id res chain seq x y z
N MET A 1 -55.32 -19.17 -9.73
CA MET A 1 -54.93 -17.79 -9.32
C MET A 1 -54.33 -17.08 -10.52
N HIS A 2 -55.08 -16.20 -11.17
CA HIS A 2 -54.60 -15.40 -12.30
C HIS A 2 -54.02 -14.09 -11.76
N TYR A 3 -52.69 -13.92 -11.82
CA TYR A 3 -52.07 -12.63 -11.53
C TYR A 3 -52.43 -11.65 -12.66
N PRO A 4 -52.99 -10.46 -12.37
CA PRO A 4 -53.46 -9.57 -13.42
C PRO A 4 -52.27 -8.92 -14.15
N ALA A 5 -52.28 -9.03 -15.49
CA ALA A 5 -51.23 -8.53 -16.41
C ALA A 5 -50.83 -7.05 -16.24
N LYS A 6 -51.61 -6.25 -15.50
CA LYS A 6 -51.28 -4.86 -15.15
C LYS A 6 -50.10 -4.76 -14.16
N VAL A 7 -49.95 -5.70 -13.23
CA VAL A 7 -48.90 -5.66 -12.19
C VAL A 7 -47.54 -6.01 -12.79
N THR A 8 -47.48 -7.00 -13.67
CA THR A 8 -46.26 -7.43 -14.39
C THR A 8 -45.70 -6.31 -15.29
N LYS A 9 -46.58 -5.55 -15.95
CA LYS A 9 -46.19 -4.43 -16.83
C LYS A 9 -45.66 -3.22 -16.04
N LEU A 10 -46.12 -3.01 -14.80
CA LEU A 10 -45.65 -1.93 -13.92
C LEU A 10 -44.28 -2.25 -13.32
N ILE A 11 -44.04 -3.50 -12.92
CA ILE A 11 -42.76 -3.99 -12.40
C ILE A 11 -41.68 -3.93 -13.49
N SER A 12 -42.02 -4.34 -14.72
CA SER A 12 -41.14 -4.23 -15.90
C SER A 12 -40.67 -2.78 -16.15
N LYS A 13 -41.58 -1.80 -16.09
CA LYS A 13 -41.22 -0.39 -16.30
C LYS A 13 -40.32 0.18 -15.20
N LYS A 14 -40.56 -0.20 -13.93
CA LYS A 14 -39.71 0.22 -12.80
C LYS A 14 -38.30 -0.38 -12.88
N LEU A 15 -38.18 -1.64 -13.31
CA LEU A 15 -36.89 -2.30 -13.50
C LEU A 15 -36.07 -1.64 -14.63
N ILE A 16 -36.72 -1.31 -15.75
CA ILE A 16 -36.08 -0.60 -16.87
C ILE A 16 -35.56 0.78 -16.41
N LEU A 17 -36.34 1.51 -15.61
CA LEU A 17 -35.93 2.82 -15.09
C LEU A 17 -34.73 2.71 -14.14
N LEU A 18 -34.65 1.64 -13.36
CA LEU A 18 -33.55 1.36 -12.43
C LEU A 18 -32.25 1.02 -13.19
N ILE A 19 -32.35 0.23 -14.26
CA ILE A 19 -31.21 -0.07 -15.14
C ILE A 19 -30.70 1.20 -15.83
N ILE A 20 -31.60 2.05 -16.34
CA ILE A 20 -31.21 3.32 -16.99
C ILE A 20 -30.51 4.24 -15.98
N SER A 21 -31.02 4.33 -14.74
CA SER A 21 -30.38 5.09 -13.66
C SER A 21 -28.98 4.57 -13.34
N PHE A 22 -28.83 3.25 -13.23
CA PHE A 22 -27.54 2.61 -12.95
C PHE A 22 -26.53 2.83 -14.09
N CYS A 23 -26.97 2.71 -15.34
CA CYS A 23 -26.14 3.04 -16.51
C CYS A 23 -25.73 4.51 -16.52
N PHE A 24 -26.60 5.43 -16.12
CA PHE A 24 -26.29 6.85 -16.05
C PHE A 24 -25.21 7.14 -14.99
N VAL A 25 -25.29 6.49 -13.83
CA VAL A 25 -24.26 6.57 -12.77
C VAL A 25 -22.92 6.03 -13.26
N ILE A 26 -22.91 4.89 -13.97
CA ILE A 26 -21.68 4.32 -14.56
C ILE A 26 -21.09 5.29 -15.60
N VAL A 27 -21.90 5.86 -16.48
CA VAL A 27 -21.44 6.82 -17.49
C VAL A 27 -20.87 8.08 -16.83
N LEU A 28 -21.49 8.59 -15.77
CA LEU A 28 -20.96 9.69 -14.96
C LEU A 28 -19.63 9.33 -14.29
N ALA A 29 -19.50 8.12 -13.75
CA ALA A 29 -18.24 7.65 -13.17
C ALA A 29 -17.14 7.51 -14.24
N CYS A 30 -17.47 6.98 -15.41
CA CYS A 30 -16.54 6.90 -16.55
C CYS A 30 -16.15 8.29 -17.05
N LEU A 31 -17.11 9.23 -17.17
CA LEU A 31 -16.84 10.61 -17.55
C LEU A 31 -15.99 11.33 -16.49
N TYR A 32 -16.22 11.08 -15.20
CA TYR A 32 -15.38 11.60 -14.12
C TYR A 32 -13.94 11.06 -14.22
N MET A 33 -13.76 9.77 -14.51
CA MET A 33 -12.44 9.16 -14.73
C MET A 33 -11.75 9.73 -15.98
N VAL A 34 -12.47 9.93 -17.08
CA VAL A 34 -11.94 10.54 -18.32
C VAL A 34 -11.62 12.03 -18.12
N TYR A 35 -12.46 12.77 -17.41
CA TYR A 35 -12.23 14.17 -17.08
C TYR A 35 -11.05 14.34 -16.10
N SER A 36 -10.96 13.47 -15.10
CA SER A 36 -9.82 13.39 -14.18
C SER A 36 -8.51 13.14 -14.93
N THR A 37 -8.49 12.17 -15.86
CA THR A 37 -7.30 11.90 -16.69
C THR A 37 -6.99 13.01 -17.70
N HIS A 38 -8.00 13.74 -18.21
CA HIS A 38 -7.79 14.87 -19.12
C HIS A 38 -7.24 16.11 -18.39
N ASN A 39 -7.76 16.44 -17.21
CA ASN A 39 -7.18 17.49 -16.36
C ASN A 39 -5.77 17.13 -15.90
N HIS A 40 -5.47 15.84 -15.69
CA HIS A 40 -4.10 15.36 -15.40
C HIS A 40 -3.10 15.68 -16.54
N ARG A 41 -3.56 15.68 -17.79
CA ARG A 41 -2.76 16.10 -18.97
C ARG A 41 -2.59 17.62 -19.11
N GLN A 42 -3.49 18.43 -18.55
CA GLN A 42 -3.33 19.89 -18.55
C GLN A 42 -2.55 20.39 -17.32
N LEU A 43 -2.65 19.72 -16.17
CA LEU A 43 -1.86 20.01 -14.97
C LEU A 43 -0.37 19.69 -15.12
N THR A 44 0.00 18.74 -15.97
CA THR A 44 1.40 18.48 -16.36
C THR A 44 2.05 19.64 -17.12
N GLN A 45 1.29 20.69 -17.46
CA GLN A 45 1.80 21.90 -18.09
C GLN A 45 1.95 23.11 -17.14
N SER A 46 1.57 22.98 -15.86
CA SER A 46 1.65 24.07 -14.88
C SER A 46 2.79 23.85 -13.88
N GLU A 47 3.84 24.66 -14.06
CA GLU A 47 4.98 24.91 -13.17
C GLU A 47 5.95 23.74 -12.91
N ASN A 48 7.02 23.70 -13.72
CA ASN A 48 8.26 22.95 -13.47
C ASN A 48 8.96 23.43 -12.19
N ILE A 49 8.44 23.09 -11.01
CA ILE A 49 9.27 22.93 -9.82
C ILE A 49 9.80 21.50 -9.93
N THR A 50 11.06 21.35 -10.35
CA THR A 50 11.73 20.05 -10.36
C THR A 50 11.85 19.57 -8.91
N MET A 51 10.87 18.80 -8.43
CA MET A 51 10.92 18.18 -7.12
C MET A 51 12.04 17.14 -7.12
N ASP A 52 12.96 17.26 -6.15
CA ASP A 52 14.06 16.33 -5.98
C ASP A 52 13.57 15.01 -5.37
N TYR A 53 13.32 14.00 -6.19
CA TYR A 53 12.94 12.65 -5.75
C TYR A 53 14.14 11.77 -5.39
N THR A 54 15.31 12.36 -5.14
CA THR A 54 16.50 11.62 -4.71
C THR A 54 16.22 10.83 -3.44
N ILE A 55 16.67 9.57 -3.45
CA ILE A 55 16.59 8.68 -2.30
C ILE A 55 17.91 8.76 -1.56
N TYR A 56 17.84 9.11 -0.28
CA TYR A 56 19.01 9.37 0.55
C TYR A 56 19.34 8.17 1.45
N PRO A 57 20.61 7.97 1.80
CA PRO A 57 20.98 6.99 2.82
C PRO A 57 20.42 7.41 4.19
N SER A 58 20.23 6.43 5.09
CA SER A 58 19.77 6.72 6.44
C SER A 58 20.75 7.61 7.20
N THR A 59 20.21 8.59 7.91
CA THR A 59 20.98 9.41 8.85
C THR A 59 21.06 8.79 10.24
N ILE A 60 20.37 7.67 10.47
CA ILE A 60 20.45 6.89 11.71
C ILE A 60 21.70 6.00 11.67
N PRO A 61 22.51 5.97 12.73
CA PRO A 61 23.64 5.04 12.83
C PRO A 61 23.23 3.59 12.64
N GLN A 62 24.04 2.79 11.94
CA GLN A 62 23.72 1.40 11.58
C GLN A 62 23.27 0.53 12.77
N HIS A 63 23.85 0.71 13.96
CA HIS A 63 23.52 -0.06 15.16
C HIS A 63 22.17 0.31 15.80
N GLN A 64 21.55 1.41 15.36
CA GLN A 64 20.25 1.89 15.82
C GLN A 64 19.14 1.65 14.80
N LEU A 65 19.48 1.22 13.58
CA LEU A 65 18.48 0.86 12.57
C LEU A 65 17.66 -0.33 13.05
N LEU A 66 16.36 -0.29 12.82
CA LEU A 66 15.48 -1.39 13.20
C LEU A 66 15.72 -2.59 12.30
N ARG A 67 15.64 -3.78 12.87
CA ARG A 67 15.41 -5.00 12.09
C ARG A 67 14.00 -4.98 11.52
N ILE A 68 13.75 -5.83 10.54
CA ILE A 68 12.46 -5.86 9.84
C ILE A 68 11.32 -6.31 10.76
N ASP A 69 11.56 -7.28 11.62
CA ASP A 69 10.55 -7.74 12.58
C ASP A 69 10.25 -6.67 13.64
N GLU A 70 11.27 -5.89 14.04
CA GLU A 70 11.12 -4.75 14.94
C GLU A 70 10.32 -3.62 14.28
N ALA A 71 10.62 -3.29 13.02
CA ALA A 71 9.87 -2.32 12.24
C ALA A 71 8.40 -2.72 12.07
N GLN A 72 8.13 -4.01 11.82
CA GLN A 72 6.77 -4.54 11.72
C GLN A 72 6.02 -4.42 13.04
N LYS A 73 6.61 -4.89 14.15
CA LYS A 73 5.99 -4.82 15.48
C LYS A 73 5.72 -3.37 15.89
N LEU A 74 6.66 -2.47 15.62
CA LEU A 74 6.51 -1.05 15.89
C LEU A 74 5.34 -0.43 15.10
N TYR A 75 5.17 -0.83 13.84
CA TYR A 75 4.03 -0.40 13.04
C TYR A 75 2.70 -0.91 13.59
N GLU A 76 2.63 -2.20 13.91
CA GLU A 76 1.43 -2.84 14.47
C GLU A 76 1.03 -2.25 15.83
N SER A 77 2.01 -1.80 16.65
CA SER A 77 1.70 -1.08 17.90
C SER A 77 1.31 0.38 17.66
N ALA A 78 1.86 1.04 16.66
CA ALA A 78 1.65 2.46 16.39
C ALA A 78 0.29 2.79 15.77
N PHE A 79 -0.17 1.98 14.81
CA PHE A 79 -1.28 2.37 13.92
C PHE A 79 -2.17 1.18 13.56
N ASP A 80 -3.49 1.39 13.60
CA ASP A 80 -4.47 0.48 13.02
C ASP A 80 -4.69 0.83 11.55
N ASP A 81 -4.45 -0.09 10.64
CA ASP A 81 -4.59 0.10 9.19
C ASP A 81 -5.65 -0.82 8.56
N GLN A 82 -6.51 -1.43 9.38
CA GLN A 82 -7.46 -2.45 8.92
C GLN A 82 -8.91 -2.09 9.19
N VAL A 83 -9.21 -1.55 10.38
CA VAL A 83 -10.58 -1.38 10.85
C VAL A 83 -10.91 0.09 11.01
N PHE A 84 -10.12 0.80 11.82
CA PHE A 84 -10.38 2.17 12.26
C PHE A 84 -9.44 3.18 11.62
N TYR A 85 -8.32 2.73 11.03
CA TYR A 85 -7.38 3.60 10.30
C TYR A 85 -6.82 4.74 11.18
N GLY A 86 -6.50 4.42 12.44
CA GLY A 86 -6.20 5.38 13.51
C GLY A 86 -4.97 5.05 14.34
N VAL A 87 -4.52 6.01 15.15
CA VAL A 87 -3.33 5.88 16.00
C VAL A 87 -3.66 5.07 17.25
N ARG A 88 -2.94 3.97 17.45
CA ARG A 88 -3.05 3.10 18.63
C ARG A 88 -2.16 3.61 19.77
N ASP A 89 -0.88 3.78 19.49
CA ASP A 89 0.11 4.28 20.44
C ASP A 89 0.91 5.47 19.86
N PRO A 90 0.71 6.69 20.39
CA PRO A 90 1.43 7.87 19.93
C PRO A 90 2.96 7.75 20.04
N ASP A 91 3.49 7.11 21.09
CA ASP A 91 4.95 7.05 21.30
C ASP A 91 5.61 6.10 20.28
N SER A 92 4.97 4.95 20.03
CA SER A 92 5.36 4.06 18.92
C SER A 92 5.29 4.78 17.58
N LEU A 93 4.24 5.58 17.32
CA LEU A 93 4.11 6.32 16.06
C LEU A 93 5.17 7.42 15.91
N VAL A 94 5.52 8.13 16.99
CA VAL A 94 6.66 9.08 17.00
C VAL A 94 7.94 8.35 16.59
N THR A 95 8.22 7.21 17.22
CA THR A 95 9.42 6.41 16.92
C THR A 95 9.44 5.96 15.46
N LEU A 96 8.32 5.45 14.96
CA LEU A 96 8.18 5.00 13.57
C LEU A 96 8.44 6.13 12.58
N ILE A 97 7.85 7.31 12.80
CA ILE A 97 8.01 8.46 11.90
C ILE A 97 9.45 8.97 11.94
N LYS A 98 10.10 9.02 13.12
CA LYS A 98 11.51 9.42 13.22
C LYS A 98 12.40 8.52 12.37
N HIS A 99 12.22 7.20 12.46
CA HIS A 99 12.94 6.25 11.61
C HIS A 99 12.67 6.46 10.12
N ALA A 100 11.40 6.58 9.72
CA ALA A 100 11.03 6.77 8.32
C ALA A 100 11.56 8.09 7.73
N TRP A 101 11.45 9.20 8.48
CA TRP A 101 11.91 10.52 8.03
C TRP A 101 13.43 10.66 8.01
N GLN A 102 14.13 9.78 8.72
CA GLN A 102 15.57 9.62 8.64
C GLN A 102 16.00 8.45 7.73
N TRP A 103 15.13 8.07 6.79
CA TRP A 103 15.42 7.12 5.70
C TRP A 103 15.80 5.70 6.15
N ASP A 104 15.28 5.22 7.29
CA ASP A 104 15.38 3.80 7.65
C ASP A 104 14.58 2.94 6.66
N LYS A 105 15.30 2.20 5.82
CA LYS A 105 14.74 1.36 4.75
C LYS A 105 13.73 0.33 5.23
N ASN A 106 13.84 -0.13 6.48
CA ASN A 106 12.94 -1.13 7.03
C ASN A 106 11.62 -0.53 7.50
N VAL A 107 11.57 0.78 7.72
CA VAL A 107 10.42 1.49 8.27
C VAL A 107 9.65 2.30 7.22
N MET A 108 10.34 2.80 6.19
CA MET A 108 9.74 3.66 5.15
C MET A 108 8.47 3.09 4.51
N PHE A 109 8.42 1.76 4.34
CA PHE A 109 7.23 1.09 3.82
C PHE A 109 6.00 1.26 4.73
N TYR A 110 6.19 1.11 6.04
CA TYR A 110 5.10 1.20 6.99
C TYR A 110 4.58 2.62 7.09
N TYR A 111 5.48 3.62 7.08
CA TYR A 111 5.07 5.01 6.98
C TYR A 111 4.28 5.31 5.71
N TYR A 112 4.71 4.79 4.56
CA TYR A 112 3.96 4.87 3.32
C TYR A 112 2.54 4.29 3.47
N ARG A 113 2.38 3.14 4.14
CA ARG A 113 1.06 2.54 4.38
C ARG A 113 0.17 3.42 5.23
N ILE A 114 0.70 4.06 6.28
CA ILE A 114 -0.06 5.03 7.09
C ILE A 114 -0.58 6.16 6.20
N LEU A 115 0.30 6.77 5.39
CA LEU A 115 -0.10 7.84 4.47
C LEU A 115 -1.15 7.39 3.44
N HIS A 116 -1.18 6.12 3.09
CA HIS A 116 -2.15 5.59 2.15
C HIS A 116 -3.57 5.46 2.75
N CYS A 117 -3.67 5.23 4.05
CA CYS A 117 -4.95 4.89 4.69
C CYS A 117 -5.40 5.86 5.78
N LYS A 118 -4.56 6.82 6.19
CA LYS A 118 -4.87 7.79 7.26
C LYS A 118 -6.17 8.59 7.05
N ASP A 119 -6.58 8.79 5.80
CA ASP A 119 -7.79 9.54 5.45
C ASP A 119 -9.06 8.67 5.50
N LEU A 120 -8.91 7.37 5.79
CA LEU A 120 -10.00 6.41 6.00
C LEU A 120 -10.41 6.31 7.49
N TYR A 121 -9.89 7.19 8.34
CA TYR A 121 -10.14 7.18 9.77
C TYR A 121 -11.64 7.22 10.09
N ASP A 122 -12.11 6.21 10.83
CA ASP A 122 -13.50 6.08 11.25
C ASP A 122 -13.70 6.71 12.64
N GLU A 123 -14.21 7.94 12.66
CA GLU A 123 -14.51 8.67 13.90
C GLU A 123 -15.63 8.03 14.72
N ASP A 124 -16.64 7.46 14.05
CA ASP A 124 -17.87 6.95 14.65
C ASP A 124 -17.69 5.51 15.15
N GLY A 125 -16.85 4.73 14.47
CA GLY A 125 -16.53 3.35 14.83
C GLY A 125 -15.41 3.19 15.84
N LYS A 126 -14.73 4.27 16.26
CA LYS A 126 -13.48 4.18 17.05
C LYS A 126 -13.61 3.27 18.28
N ASP A 127 -12.61 2.44 18.47
CA ASP A 127 -12.49 1.50 19.58
C ASP A 127 -11.62 2.08 20.71
N GLU A 128 -11.71 1.53 21.92
CA GLU A 128 -11.07 2.05 23.14
C GLU A 128 -9.54 2.13 23.06
N TRP A 129 -8.93 1.31 22.20
CA TRP A 129 -7.50 1.25 21.94
C TRP A 129 -7.05 2.18 20.80
N ILE A 130 -7.99 2.85 20.10
CA ILE A 130 -7.70 3.87 19.09
C ILE A 130 -7.78 5.24 19.75
N THR A 131 -6.65 5.92 19.81
CA THR A 131 -6.51 7.14 20.59
C THR A 131 -6.88 8.40 19.81
N MET A 132 -6.56 8.45 18.51
CA MET A 132 -6.82 9.63 17.66
C MET A 132 -6.58 9.35 16.16
N SER A 133 -7.06 10.27 15.31
CA SER A 133 -6.66 10.33 13.89
C SER A 133 -5.19 10.71 13.70
N PHE A 134 -4.61 10.35 12.55
CA PHE A 134 -3.24 10.74 12.20
C PHE A 134 -3.05 12.27 12.19
N ASP A 135 -4.00 13.03 11.65
CA ASP A 135 -3.91 14.50 11.61
C ASP A 135 -3.94 15.11 13.02
N THR A 136 -4.74 14.53 13.93
CA THR A 136 -4.76 14.93 15.34
C THR A 136 -3.43 14.61 16.02
N PHE A 137 -2.86 13.43 15.73
CA PHE A 137 -1.53 13.07 16.21
C PHE A 137 -0.48 14.07 15.72
N MET A 138 -0.45 14.39 14.42
CA MET A 138 0.50 15.34 13.87
C MET A 138 0.39 16.71 14.56
N ARG A 139 -0.82 17.23 14.77
CA ARG A 139 -1.01 18.49 15.48
C ARG A 139 -0.48 18.47 16.93
N LYS A 140 -0.62 17.35 17.64
CA LYS A 140 -0.22 17.22 19.05
C LYS A 140 1.26 16.88 19.22
N TYR A 141 1.79 15.95 18.43
CA TYR A 141 3.10 15.31 18.65
C TYR A 141 4.19 15.76 17.68
N ARG A 142 3.90 16.65 16.70
CA ARG A 142 4.90 17.13 15.73
C ARG A 142 6.19 17.66 16.36
N HIS A 143 6.10 18.28 17.53
CA HIS A 143 7.23 18.82 18.29
C HIS A 143 8.21 17.73 18.77
N GLN A 144 7.79 16.47 18.84
CA GLN A 144 8.64 15.33 19.22
C GLN A 144 9.37 14.71 18.03
N LEU A 145 8.98 15.06 16.80
CA LEU A 145 9.63 14.60 15.57
C LEU A 145 10.91 15.42 15.33
N VAL A 146 11.90 15.16 16.17
CA VAL A 146 13.25 15.75 16.15
C VAL A 146 14.31 14.67 16.01
N ASP A 147 15.46 15.00 15.42
CA ASP A 147 16.61 14.10 15.30
C ASP A 147 17.31 13.88 16.68
N SER A 148 18.45 13.18 16.67
CA SER A 148 19.22 12.88 17.89
C SER A 148 19.87 14.11 18.53
N VAL A 149 19.98 15.23 17.81
CA VAL A 149 20.53 16.50 18.32
C VAL A 149 19.45 17.54 18.60
N GLY A 150 18.18 17.19 18.40
CA GLY A 150 17.02 18.03 18.69
C GLY A 150 16.54 18.90 17.53
N ASN A 151 17.09 18.76 16.32
CA ASN A 151 16.59 19.50 15.17
C ASN A 151 15.25 18.91 14.69
N PRO A 152 14.26 19.74 14.32
CA PRO A 152 13.03 19.25 13.73
C PRO A 152 13.30 18.42 12.46
N LEU A 153 12.80 17.20 12.45
CA LEU A 153 12.84 16.35 11.26
C LEU A 153 11.90 16.92 10.19
N VAL A 154 12.27 16.71 8.93
CA VAL A 154 11.48 17.11 7.76
C VAL A 154 10.99 15.86 7.06
N GLU A 155 9.70 15.81 6.75
CA GLU A 155 9.12 14.73 5.97
C GLU A 155 9.81 14.63 4.60
N PRO A 156 10.32 13.43 4.21
CA PRO A 156 10.89 13.20 2.90
C PRO A 156 9.94 13.59 1.78
N ILE A 157 10.43 14.36 0.80
CA ILE A 157 9.61 14.90 -0.29
C ILE A 157 8.95 13.82 -1.16
N VAL A 158 9.57 12.64 -1.22
CA VAL A 158 9.02 11.42 -1.83
C VAL A 158 7.63 11.06 -1.27
N PHE A 159 7.30 11.42 -0.04
CA PHE A 159 5.99 11.12 0.54
C PHE A 159 4.94 12.21 0.33
N LYS A 160 5.33 13.41 -0.11
CA LYS A 160 4.42 14.57 -0.24
C LYS A 160 3.58 14.55 -1.51
N ASN A 161 4.07 13.95 -2.59
CA ASN A 161 3.35 13.91 -3.86
C ASN A 161 2.57 12.59 -4.01
N GLN A 162 1.25 12.70 -3.88
CA GLN A 162 0.32 11.59 -3.97
C GLN A 162 0.31 10.90 -5.35
N GLU A 163 0.58 11.66 -6.43
CA GLU A 163 0.61 11.19 -7.81
C GLU A 163 1.86 10.36 -8.13
N MET A 164 2.98 10.67 -7.46
CA MET A 164 4.26 9.97 -7.65
C MET A 164 4.37 8.69 -6.81
N ARG A 165 3.37 8.37 -5.99
CA ARG A 165 3.42 7.24 -5.05
C ARG A 165 3.70 5.90 -5.72
N ASN A 166 3.01 5.59 -6.81
CA ASN A 166 3.23 4.32 -7.52
C ASN A 166 4.62 4.26 -8.14
N TYR A 167 5.10 5.38 -8.71
CA TYR A 167 6.45 5.46 -9.25
C TYR A 167 7.49 5.25 -8.15
N LEU A 168 7.34 5.89 -7.01
CA LEU A 168 8.28 5.79 -5.89
C LEU A 168 8.27 4.41 -5.25
N TRP A 169 7.11 3.77 -5.16
CA TRP A 169 7.00 2.37 -4.74
C TRP A 169 7.85 1.44 -5.60
N GLU A 170 7.77 1.61 -6.93
CA GLU A 170 8.58 0.87 -7.88
C GLU A 170 10.07 1.14 -7.71
N GLN A 171 10.46 2.42 -7.53
CA GLN A 171 11.85 2.81 -7.29
C GLN A 171 12.42 2.23 -5.99
N PHE A 172 11.68 2.26 -4.88
CA PHE A 172 12.14 1.68 -3.62
C PHE A 172 12.37 0.17 -3.74
N ALA A 173 11.49 -0.54 -4.45
CA ALA A 173 11.68 -1.96 -4.71
C ALA A 173 12.92 -2.24 -5.58
N ASP A 174 13.17 -1.42 -6.60
CA ASP A 174 14.35 -1.53 -7.47
C ASP A 174 15.65 -1.23 -6.72
N LEU A 175 15.60 -0.34 -5.73
CA LEU A 175 16.68 -0.02 -4.79
C LEU A 175 16.81 -1.01 -3.62
N LYS A 176 16.13 -2.16 -3.70
CA LYS A 176 16.22 -3.25 -2.71
C LYS A 176 15.75 -2.85 -1.30
N TYR A 177 14.79 -1.93 -1.20
CA TYR A 177 14.11 -1.69 0.07
C TYR A 177 13.28 -2.92 0.43
N PRO A 178 13.50 -3.58 1.58
CA PRO A 178 13.19 -5.01 1.68
C PRO A 178 11.70 -5.30 1.57
N LYS A 179 10.87 -4.53 2.29
CA LYS A 179 9.43 -4.72 2.30
C LYS A 179 8.77 -4.27 0.98
N PHE A 180 9.28 -3.22 0.32
CA PHE A 180 8.81 -2.81 -1.01
C PHE A 180 9.12 -3.89 -2.06
N ALA A 181 10.34 -4.42 -2.06
CA ALA A 181 10.75 -5.50 -2.94
C ALA A 181 9.92 -6.78 -2.70
N TYR A 182 9.65 -7.10 -1.43
CA TYR A 182 8.79 -8.23 -1.07
C TYR A 182 7.38 -8.09 -1.65
N GLU A 183 6.69 -6.96 -1.40
CA GLU A 183 5.32 -6.77 -1.91
C GLU A 183 5.28 -6.76 -3.45
N LYS A 184 6.28 -6.17 -4.11
CA LYS A 184 6.40 -6.19 -5.58
C LYS A 184 6.58 -7.62 -6.10
N GLY A 185 7.48 -8.39 -5.49
CA GLY A 185 7.70 -9.79 -5.84
C GLY A 185 6.44 -10.64 -5.68
N PHE A 186 5.72 -10.46 -4.56
CA PHE A 186 4.47 -11.14 -4.28
C PHE A 186 3.37 -10.76 -5.28
N ALA A 187 3.19 -9.47 -5.57
CA ALA A 187 2.19 -8.98 -6.51
C ALA A 187 2.42 -9.49 -7.94
N ILE A 188 3.68 -9.54 -8.41
CA ILE A 188 4.03 -10.07 -9.73
C ILE A 188 3.78 -11.59 -9.81
N GLY A 189 4.09 -12.31 -8.74
CA GLY A 189 3.91 -13.76 -8.63
C GLY A 189 2.45 -14.20 -8.48
N HIS A 190 1.53 -13.27 -8.27
CA HIS A 190 0.11 -13.56 -8.20
C HIS A 190 -0.56 -13.47 -9.58
N CYS A 191 -0.93 -14.61 -10.16
CA CYS A 191 -1.58 -14.68 -11.47
C CYS A 191 -3.10 -14.84 -11.42
N GLY A 192 -3.70 -14.64 -10.25
CA GLY A 192 -5.13 -14.73 -10.04
C GLY A 192 -5.65 -16.16 -9.94
N TYR A 193 -6.98 -16.29 -10.03
CA TYR A 193 -7.69 -17.55 -9.91
C TYR A 193 -8.60 -17.76 -11.12
N ASP A 194 -8.83 -19.01 -11.51
CA ASP A 194 -9.83 -19.37 -12.51
C ASP A 194 -11.26 -19.25 -11.96
N GLU A 195 -12.26 -19.51 -12.80
CA GLU A 195 -13.68 -19.45 -12.43
C GLU A 195 -14.07 -20.41 -11.29
N LYS A 196 -13.22 -21.40 -10.98
CA LYS A 196 -13.40 -22.38 -9.91
C LYS A 196 -12.62 -22.01 -8.64
N GLY A 197 -11.94 -20.87 -8.64
CA GLY A 197 -11.10 -20.42 -7.52
C GLY A 197 -9.74 -21.12 -7.46
N MET A 198 -9.30 -21.81 -8.52
CA MET A 198 -7.99 -22.44 -8.58
C MET A 198 -6.94 -21.44 -9.05
N ALA A 199 -5.78 -21.42 -8.40
CA ALA A 199 -4.70 -20.51 -8.77
C ALA A 199 -4.25 -20.74 -10.22
N LEU A 200 -4.19 -19.67 -11.01
CA LEU A 200 -3.72 -19.72 -12.38
C LEU A 200 -2.20 -19.87 -12.41
N SER A 201 -1.69 -20.66 -13.37
CA SER A 201 -0.26 -20.77 -13.61
C SER A 201 0.30 -19.43 -14.12
N CYS A 202 1.45 -19.03 -13.56
CA CYS A 202 2.14 -17.83 -14.01
C CYS A 202 3.02 -18.09 -15.23
N PRO A 203 3.06 -17.18 -16.21
CA PRO A 203 4.08 -17.21 -17.27
C PRO A 203 5.50 -17.17 -16.67
N ASN A 204 6.44 -17.89 -17.29
CA ASN A 204 7.84 -17.97 -16.82
C ASN A 204 8.47 -16.58 -16.60
N ALA A 205 8.25 -15.63 -17.50
CA ALA A 205 8.79 -14.26 -17.36
C ALA A 205 8.29 -13.54 -16.10
N LYS A 206 7.02 -13.74 -15.70
CA LYS A 206 6.50 -13.20 -14.43
C LYS A 206 7.14 -13.90 -13.24
N LEU A 207 7.29 -15.22 -13.31
CA LEU A 207 7.93 -15.99 -12.26
C LEU A 207 9.38 -15.55 -12.03
N GLU A 208 10.17 -15.39 -13.09
CA GLU A 208 11.55 -14.89 -13.02
C GLU A 208 11.62 -13.49 -12.40
N SER A 209 10.72 -12.60 -12.82
CA SER A 209 10.65 -11.25 -12.25
C SER A 209 10.23 -11.27 -10.77
N SER A 210 9.32 -12.15 -10.37
CA SER A 210 8.92 -12.32 -8.97
C SER A 210 10.11 -12.79 -8.12
N ILE A 211 10.83 -13.82 -8.58
CA ILE A 211 12.03 -14.35 -7.92
C ILE A 211 13.10 -13.25 -7.75
N LYS A 212 13.32 -12.42 -8.78
CA LYS A 212 14.26 -11.29 -8.71
C LYS A 212 13.97 -10.37 -7.52
N TYR A 213 12.73 -9.91 -7.36
CA TYR A 213 12.39 -8.98 -6.29
C TYR A 213 12.35 -9.65 -4.91
N LEU A 214 11.98 -10.92 -4.84
CA LEU A 214 12.08 -11.69 -3.59
C LEU A 214 13.53 -11.85 -3.14
N ASN A 215 14.46 -12.07 -4.08
CA ASN A 215 15.89 -12.07 -3.77
C ASN A 215 16.36 -10.69 -3.30
N TYR A 216 15.89 -9.60 -3.91
CA TYR A 216 16.19 -8.25 -3.43
C TYR A 216 15.68 -8.01 -2.00
N ALA A 217 14.50 -8.55 -1.65
CA ALA A 217 13.98 -8.46 -0.29
C ALA A 217 14.89 -9.19 0.72
N ILE A 218 15.35 -10.40 0.37
CA ILE A 218 16.26 -11.21 1.19
C ILE A 218 17.61 -10.50 1.35
N GLU A 219 18.24 -10.08 0.25
CA GLU A 219 19.50 -9.32 0.26
C GLU A 219 19.38 -8.01 1.05
N GLY A 220 18.22 -7.37 0.97
CA GLY A 220 17.93 -6.13 1.67
C GLY A 220 17.73 -6.29 3.18
N GLY A 221 17.55 -7.51 3.69
CA GLY A 221 17.44 -7.81 5.12
C GLY A 221 16.21 -8.60 5.54
N TYR A 222 15.30 -8.95 4.62
CA TYR A 222 14.08 -9.72 4.91
C TYR A 222 14.38 -11.21 5.03
N HIS A 223 15.09 -11.56 6.10
CA HIS A 223 15.57 -12.92 6.37
C HIS A 223 14.56 -13.80 7.14
N CYS A 224 13.45 -13.24 7.64
CA CYS A 224 12.44 -13.97 8.42
C CYS A 224 11.59 -14.91 7.56
N TYR A 225 12.21 -15.90 6.92
CA TYR A 225 11.57 -16.71 5.89
C TYR A 225 12.18 -18.09 5.65
N GLU A 226 13.23 -18.48 6.36
CA GLU A 226 13.90 -19.78 6.18
C GLU A 226 12.91 -20.96 6.30
N ASP A 227 11.89 -20.89 7.18
CA ASP A 227 10.92 -21.99 7.30
C ASP A 227 9.78 -21.95 6.28
N LYS A 228 9.31 -20.76 5.87
CA LYS A 228 8.13 -20.62 4.99
C LYS A 228 8.49 -20.60 3.50
N TRP A 229 9.62 -20.02 3.13
CA TRP A 229 10.06 -19.95 1.73
C TRP A 229 10.81 -21.18 1.27
N ILE A 230 11.53 -21.89 2.14
CA ILE A 230 12.03 -23.22 1.76
C ILE A 230 10.84 -24.12 1.42
N ALA A 231 9.74 -24.06 2.15
CA ALA A 231 8.53 -24.80 1.82
C ALA A 231 7.87 -24.31 0.51
N LEU A 232 7.72 -22.99 0.32
CA LEU A 232 7.08 -22.43 -0.88
C LEU A 232 7.94 -22.62 -2.15
N ILE A 233 9.26 -22.40 -2.06
CA ILE A 233 10.23 -22.64 -3.14
C ILE A 233 10.33 -24.13 -3.44
N LYS A 234 10.37 -25.01 -2.43
CA LYS A 234 10.29 -26.47 -2.66
C LYS A 234 8.97 -26.88 -3.30
N MET A 235 7.85 -26.25 -2.92
CA MET A 235 6.54 -26.51 -3.51
C MET A 235 6.48 -26.04 -4.96
N MET A 236 6.90 -24.80 -5.24
CA MET A 236 6.97 -24.23 -6.59
C MET A 236 7.94 -25.02 -7.49
N TRP A 237 9.09 -25.44 -6.96
CA TRP A 237 10.04 -26.31 -7.65
C TRP A 237 9.48 -27.72 -7.90
N SER A 238 8.72 -28.28 -6.95
CA SER A 238 8.06 -29.58 -7.14
C SER A 238 6.95 -29.52 -8.18
N ILE A 239 6.20 -28.42 -8.23
CA ILE A 239 5.16 -28.16 -9.23
C ILE A 239 5.81 -28.01 -10.62
N PHE A 240 6.91 -27.27 -10.70
CA PHE A 240 7.68 -27.11 -11.93
C PHE A 240 8.20 -28.45 -12.47
N ASN A 241 8.78 -29.29 -11.61
CA ASN A 241 9.26 -30.64 -11.99
C ASN A 241 8.13 -31.63 -12.33
N ALA A 242 6.94 -31.46 -11.75
CA ALA A 242 5.78 -32.29 -12.05
C ALA A 242 5.10 -31.92 -13.38
N LEU A 243 5.23 -30.67 -13.82
CA LEU A 243 4.70 -30.17 -15.10
C LEU A 243 5.69 -30.34 -16.27
N SER A 244 6.96 -30.65 -15.99
CA SER A 244 8.01 -30.90 -16.98
C SER A 244 8.23 -32.38 -17.32
N ARG A 245 7.28 -33.26 -16.99
CA ARG A 245 7.20 -34.67 -17.39
C ARG A 245 5.91 -34.92 -18.15
#